data_AF-A0A0V1PUK0-F1
#
_entry.id   AF-A0A0V1PUK0-F1
#
_cell.length_a   1.000
_cell.length_b   1.000
_cell.length_c   1.000
_cell.angle_alpha   90.00
_cell.angle_beta   90.00
_cell.angle_gamma   90.00
#
_symmetry.space_group_name_H-M   'P 1'
#
loop_
_entity.id
_entity.type
_entity.pdbx_description
1 polymer ?
#
loop_
_entity_poly.entity_id
_entity_poly.type
_entity_poly.pdbx_seq_one_letter_code
_entity_poly.pdbx_strand_id
1 'polypeptide(L)'
;TYGYEYLNDDDDGYLTWHVGEDPTLTVHAYALGPNGNIGRRLMSKEPMSLIMNFGISNNWAYIDWNAIHFPLTMRIDYVRIYQPEDAINLTCDPDDYPTYDYIQAHPKAYQNNNLTTWEETEYGFPKNKLINQC
;
A
#
# COMPACT_ATOMS: atom_id res chain seq x y z
N THR A 1 2.30 -17.65 -11.89
CA THR A 1 1.40 -16.79 -11.10
C THR A 1 2.23 -16.07 -10.06
N TYR A 2 1.98 -14.80 -9.81
CA TYR A 2 2.56 -14.09 -8.68
C TYR A 2 1.45 -13.86 -7.66
N GLY A 3 1.78 -14.07 -6.38
CA GLY A 3 0.84 -13.97 -5.28
C GLY A 3 1.38 -13.08 -4.17
N TYR A 4 0.45 -12.42 -3.48
CA TYR A 4 0.70 -11.58 -2.32
C TYR A 4 -0.39 -11.93 -1.31
N GLU A 5 0.00 -12.49 -0.18
CA GLU A 5 -0.89 -12.82 0.94
C GLU A 5 -0.55 -11.93 2.12
N TYR A 6 -1.58 -11.38 2.75
CA TYR A 6 -1.43 -10.31 3.72
C TYR A 6 -2.45 -10.42 4.86
N LEU A 7 -1.93 -10.44 6.08
CA LEU A 7 -2.70 -10.31 7.30
C LEU A 7 -2.08 -9.19 8.13
N ASN A 8 -2.84 -8.13 8.38
CA ASN A 8 -2.33 -6.93 9.01
C ASN A 8 -2.31 -7.00 10.55
N ASP A 9 -2.61 -8.13 11.18
CA ASP A 9 -2.68 -8.26 12.64
C ASP A 9 -1.39 -7.81 13.33
N ASP A 10 -1.51 -7.25 14.53
CA ASP A 10 -0.35 -6.73 15.24
C ASP A 10 0.61 -7.85 15.64
N ASP A 11 0.11 -8.98 16.14
CA ASP A 11 0.91 -10.03 16.75
C ASP A 11 1.14 -11.22 15.83
N ASP A 12 0.07 -11.72 15.20
CA ASP A 12 0.10 -12.89 14.30
C ASP A 12 0.14 -12.50 12.82
N GLY A 13 0.21 -11.20 12.51
CA GLY A 13 0.19 -10.74 11.14
C GLY A 13 1.43 -11.17 10.35
N TYR A 14 1.26 -11.24 9.04
CA TYR A 14 2.31 -11.60 8.12
C TYR A 14 2.06 -11.07 6.71
N LEU A 15 3.13 -11.10 5.92
CA LEU A 15 3.12 -10.81 4.51
C LEU A 15 3.97 -11.85 3.78
N THR A 16 3.36 -12.64 2.91
CA THR A 16 4.03 -13.66 2.10
C THR A 16 3.94 -13.35 0.61
N TRP A 17 5.07 -13.46 -0.09
CA TRP A 17 5.14 -13.41 -1.56
C TRP A 17 5.26 -14.81 -2.14
N HIS A 18 4.50 -15.08 -3.21
CA HIS A 18 4.46 -16.38 -3.88
C HIS A 18 4.89 -16.28 -5.33
N VAL A 19 5.60 -17.31 -5.81
CA VAL A 19 5.85 -17.56 -7.24
C VAL A 19 5.31 -18.94 -7.57
N GLY A 20 4.23 -18.99 -8.33
CA GLY A 20 3.44 -20.22 -8.51
C GLY A 20 2.71 -20.55 -7.21
N GLU A 21 2.88 -21.78 -6.72
CA GLU A 21 2.35 -22.24 -5.43
C GLU A 21 3.37 -22.06 -4.29
N ASP A 22 4.64 -21.80 -4.63
CA ASP A 22 5.72 -21.77 -3.66
C ASP A 22 5.86 -20.40 -2.97
N PRO A 23 5.88 -20.34 -1.63
CA PRO A 23 6.23 -19.13 -0.90
C PRO A 23 7.73 -18.83 -1.07
N THR A 24 8.06 -17.56 -1.28
CA THR A 24 9.44 -17.10 -1.55
C THR A 24 10.03 -16.28 -0.41
N LEU A 25 9.24 -15.35 0.14
CA LEU A 25 9.61 -14.51 1.28
C LEU A 25 8.38 -14.35 2.17
N THR A 26 8.58 -14.45 3.48
CA THR A 26 7.58 -14.09 4.48
C THR A 26 8.17 -13.09 5.47
N VAL A 27 7.46 -11.99 5.69
CA VAL A 27 7.73 -11.02 6.74
C VAL A 27 6.63 -11.15 7.78
N HIS A 28 7.00 -11.49 9.01
CA HIS A 28 6.07 -11.57 10.13
C HIS A 28 6.05 -10.27 10.94
N ALA A 29 4.95 -9.97 11.62
CA ALA A 29 4.77 -8.76 12.41
C ALA A 29 5.86 -8.57 13.47
N TYR A 30 6.32 -9.66 14.11
CA TYR A 30 7.39 -9.61 15.11
C TYR A 30 8.74 -9.14 14.55
N ALA A 31 8.99 -9.30 13.25
CA ALA A 31 10.20 -8.77 12.61
C ALA A 31 10.21 -7.24 12.57
N LEU A 32 9.05 -6.61 12.75
CA LEU A 32 8.83 -5.17 12.81
C LEU A 32 8.73 -4.64 14.26
N GLY A 33 9.25 -5.41 15.22
CA GLY A 33 9.32 -5.01 16.63
C GLY A 33 10.11 -3.72 16.89
N PRO A 34 10.00 -3.15 18.10
CA PRO A 34 10.75 -1.97 18.50
C PRO A 34 12.27 -2.20 18.42
N ASN A 35 13.02 -1.16 18.04
CA ASN A 35 14.49 -1.20 18.04
C ASN A 35 15.08 0.18 18.36
N GLY A 36 15.95 0.24 19.36
CA GLY A 36 16.57 1.47 19.84
C GLY A 36 15.52 2.48 20.31
N ASN A 37 15.50 3.66 19.67
CA ASN A 37 14.54 4.72 19.96
C ASN A 37 13.28 4.66 19.09
N ILE A 38 13.10 3.60 18.29
CA ILE A 38 11.95 3.43 17.39
C ILE A 38 11.03 2.37 17.99
N GLY A 39 9.75 2.74 18.16
CA GLY A 39 8.69 1.82 18.61
C GLY A 39 8.39 0.71 17.59
N ARG A 40 7.36 -0.10 17.88
CA ARG A 40 6.87 -1.11 16.94
C ARG A 40 6.44 -0.44 15.63
N ARG A 41 6.83 -1.02 14.50
CA ARG A 41 6.34 -0.63 13.17
C ARG A 41 5.20 -1.59 12.83
N LEU A 42 4.05 -1.02 12.51
CA LEU A 42 2.87 -1.82 12.16
C LEU A 42 2.91 -2.16 10.68
N MET A 43 2.39 -3.33 10.33
CA MET A 43 1.98 -3.57 8.95
C MET A 43 0.83 -2.63 8.58
N SER A 44 0.69 -2.30 7.30
CA SER A 44 -0.27 -1.30 6.82
C SER A 44 -1.70 -1.60 7.26
N LYS A 45 -2.19 -0.85 8.25
CA LYS A 45 -3.60 -0.96 8.68
C LYS A 45 -4.55 -0.26 7.72
N GLU A 46 -4.02 0.60 6.86
CA GLU A 46 -4.79 1.39 5.92
C GLU A 46 -5.17 0.57 4.67
N PRO A 47 -6.30 0.90 4.02
CA PRO A 47 -6.67 0.33 2.73
C PRO A 47 -5.55 0.50 1.69
N MET A 48 -5.27 -0.57 0.94
CA MET A 48 -4.24 -0.57 -0.11
C MET A 48 -4.87 -0.71 -1.50
N SER A 49 -4.17 -0.21 -2.52
CA SER A 49 -4.53 -0.43 -3.92
C SER A 49 -3.51 -1.31 -4.62
N LEU A 50 -3.96 -2.12 -5.58
CA LEU A 50 -3.08 -2.91 -6.44
C LEU A 50 -2.64 -2.07 -7.63
N ILE A 51 -1.32 -1.87 -7.75
CA ILE A 51 -0.72 -1.19 -8.90
C ILE A 51 0.10 -2.20 -9.69
N MET A 52 -0.22 -2.33 -10.99
CA MET A 52 0.57 -3.12 -11.93
C MET A 52 1.06 -2.19 -13.04
N ASN A 53 2.35 -1.86 -13.03
CA ASN A 53 2.96 -0.94 -13.97
C ASN A 53 4.04 -1.63 -14.81
N PHE A 54 4.24 -1.14 -16.02
CA PHE A 54 5.36 -1.51 -16.87
C PHE A 54 6.16 -0.26 -17.20
N GLY A 55 7.27 -0.07 -16.49
CA GLY A 55 8.07 1.15 -16.54
C GLY A 55 9.55 0.86 -16.69
N ILE A 56 10.30 1.89 -17.06
CA ILE A 56 11.75 1.88 -17.19
C ILE A 56 12.33 3.09 -16.46
N SER A 57 13.40 2.90 -15.69
CA SER A 57 14.04 3.98 -14.93
C SER A 57 15.52 3.71 -14.73
N ASN A 58 16.35 4.72 -14.99
CA ASN A 58 17.79 4.67 -14.72
C ASN A 58 18.12 4.56 -13.22
N ASN A 59 17.15 4.76 -12.32
CA ASN A 59 17.35 4.71 -10.88
C ASN A 59 17.15 3.32 -10.26
N TRP A 60 16.61 2.34 -11.02
CA TRP A 60 16.34 0.99 -10.51
C TRP A 60 17.42 -0.03 -10.91
N ALA A 61 17.88 0.04 -12.16
CA ALA A 61 18.90 -0.84 -12.72
C ALA A 61 19.60 -0.18 -13.92
N TYR A 62 20.77 -0.70 -14.30
CA TYR A 62 21.43 -0.31 -15.54
C TYR A 62 20.57 -0.70 -16.76
N ILE A 63 20.45 0.21 -17.72
CA ILE A 63 19.67 0.00 -18.95
C ILE A 63 20.62 -0.21 -20.13
N ASP A 64 20.59 -1.41 -20.70
CA ASP A 64 21.18 -1.68 -22.01
C ASP A 64 20.19 -1.31 -23.12
N TRP A 65 20.31 -0.09 -23.63
CA TRP A 65 19.43 0.44 -24.67
C TRP A 65 19.54 -0.29 -26.00
N ASN A 66 20.69 -0.90 -26.30
CA ASN A 66 20.88 -1.61 -27.58
C ASN A 66 20.14 -2.94 -27.61
N ALA A 67 19.90 -3.54 -26.43
CA ALA A 67 19.14 -4.78 -26.29
C ALA A 67 17.61 -4.58 -26.26
N ILE A 68 17.13 -3.33 -26.27
CA ILE A 68 15.71 -3.00 -26.15
C ILE A 68 15.10 -2.67 -27.52
N HIS A 69 14.00 -3.35 -27.84
CA HIS A 69 13.24 -3.12 -29.07
C HIS A 69 11.79 -2.76 -28.75
N PHE A 70 11.39 -1.55 -29.13
CA PHE A 70 10.03 -1.05 -28.90
C PHE A 70 9.10 -1.38 -30.07
N PRO A 71 7.79 -1.59 -29.82
CA PRO A 71 7.12 -1.54 -28.52
C PRO A 71 7.33 -2.81 -27.67
N LEU A 72 7.52 -2.61 -26.37
CA LEU A 72 7.51 -3.70 -25.38
C LEU A 72 6.09 -3.83 -24.79
N THR A 73 5.70 -5.03 -24.38
CA THR A 73 4.36 -5.29 -23.83
C THR A 73 4.42 -6.20 -22.62
N MET A 74 3.85 -5.73 -21.51
CA MET A 74 3.50 -6.58 -20.36
C MET A 74 2.06 -7.06 -20.53
N ARG A 75 1.84 -8.38 -20.51
CA ARG A 75 0.50 -8.99 -20.62
C ARG A 75 0.08 -9.56 -19.27
N ILE A 76 -1.14 -9.27 -18.86
CA ILE A 76 -1.78 -9.79 -17.66
C ILE A 76 -3.04 -10.52 -18.12
N ASP A 77 -3.13 -11.81 -17.84
CA ASP A 77 -4.26 -12.64 -18.26
C ASP A 77 -5.48 -12.41 -17.35
N TYR A 78 -5.27 -12.47 -16.03
CA TYR A 78 -6.31 -12.22 -15.04
C TYR A 78 -5.71 -11.76 -13.71
N VAL A 79 -6.58 -11.20 -12.86
CA VAL A 79 -6.30 -10.88 -11.45
C VAL A 79 -7.33 -11.59 -10.59
N ARG A 80 -6.91 -12.13 -9.44
CA ARG A 80 -7.80 -12.69 -8.42
C ARG A 80 -7.52 -11.99 -7.10
N ILE A 81 -8.59 -11.60 -6.42
CA ILE A 81 -8.55 -11.00 -5.09
C ILE A 81 -9.38 -11.90 -4.19
N TYR A 82 -8.79 -12.29 -3.07
CA TYR A 82 -9.40 -13.17 -2.09
C TYR A 82 -9.62 -12.39 -0.79
N GLN A 83 -10.73 -12.68 -0.13
CA GLN A 83 -11.00 -12.25 1.25
C GLN A 83 -11.30 -13.52 2.06
N PRO A 84 -10.93 -13.57 3.36
CA PRO A 84 -11.35 -14.67 4.23
C PRO A 84 -12.88 -14.77 4.27
N GLU A 85 -13.41 -16.00 4.26
CA GLU A 85 -14.86 -16.25 4.19
C GLU A 85 -15.63 -15.66 5.39
N ASP A 86 -14.96 -15.56 6.53
CA ASP A 86 -15.48 -15.04 7.81
C ASP A 86 -15.17 -13.54 8.04
N ALA A 87 -14.41 -12.91 7.15
CA ALA A 87 -13.98 -11.51 7.27
C ALA A 87 -14.26 -10.71 5.99
N ILE A 88 -15.43 -10.93 5.38
CA ILE A 88 -15.86 -10.19 4.20
C ILE A 88 -16.18 -8.75 4.59
N ASN A 89 -15.38 -7.81 4.08
CA ASN A 89 -15.64 -6.39 4.25
C ASN A 89 -15.45 -5.67 2.90
N LEU A 90 -16.52 -5.01 2.45
CA LEU A 90 -16.59 -4.27 1.18
C LEU A 90 -16.99 -2.82 1.44
N THR A 91 -16.35 -2.18 2.42
CA THR A 91 -16.51 -0.75 2.70
C THR A 91 -15.17 -0.02 2.61
N CYS A 92 -15.20 1.24 2.20
CA CYS A 92 -14.06 2.15 2.32
C CYS A 92 -14.03 2.87 3.68
N ASP A 93 -15.02 2.60 4.54
CA ASP A 93 -15.25 3.28 5.82
C ASP A 93 -15.54 2.25 6.93
N PRO A 94 -14.54 1.46 7.36
CA PRO A 94 -14.73 0.47 8.41
C PRO A 94 -14.73 1.13 9.80
N ASP A 95 -15.41 0.52 10.78
CA ASP A 95 -15.59 1.10 12.12
C ASP A 95 -14.26 1.36 12.87
N ASP A 96 -13.22 0.57 12.58
CA ASP A 96 -11.89 0.70 13.16
C ASP A 96 -11.02 1.76 12.47
N TYR A 97 -11.32 2.10 11.21
CA TYR A 97 -10.64 3.14 10.43
C TYR A 97 -11.64 3.97 9.61
N PRO A 98 -12.52 4.76 10.25
CA PRO A 98 -13.48 5.57 9.52
C PRO A 98 -12.76 6.68 8.76
N THR A 99 -12.97 6.73 7.45
CA THR A 99 -12.36 7.72 6.54
C THR A 99 -13.39 8.57 5.80
N TYR A 100 -14.66 8.15 5.76
CA TYR A 100 -15.68 8.78 4.93
C TYR A 100 -15.87 10.26 5.27
N ASP A 101 -16.14 10.57 6.53
CA ASP A 101 -16.38 11.95 6.98
C ASP A 101 -15.16 12.84 6.73
N TYR A 102 -13.94 12.31 6.93
CA TYR A 102 -12.71 13.03 6.69
C TYR A 102 -12.52 13.36 5.20
N ILE A 103 -12.75 12.38 4.32
CA ILE A 103 -12.66 12.56 2.86
C ILE A 103 -13.73 13.55 2.38
N GLN A 104 -14.97 13.45 2.89
CA GLN A 104 -16.05 14.38 2.53
C GLN A 104 -15.79 15.81 3.02
N ALA A 105 -15.06 15.99 4.12
CA ALA A 105 -14.63 17.31 4.58
C ALA A 105 -13.46 17.89 3.75
N HIS A 106 -12.71 17.06 3.01
CA HIS A 106 -11.52 17.47 2.26
C HIS A 106 -11.55 17.06 0.77
N PRO A 107 -12.61 17.35 0.00
CA PRO A 107 -12.79 16.82 -1.35
C PRO A 107 -11.68 17.24 -2.32
N LYS A 108 -11.09 18.44 -2.17
CA LYS A 108 -9.98 18.88 -3.05
C LYS A 108 -8.77 17.94 -2.96
N ALA A 109 -8.49 17.40 -1.77
CA ALA A 109 -7.33 16.51 -1.55
C ALA A 109 -7.54 15.11 -2.13
N TYR A 110 -8.79 14.62 -2.15
CA TYR A 110 -9.09 13.23 -2.49
C TYR A 110 -9.76 13.04 -3.86
N GLN A 111 -10.24 14.10 -4.49
CA GLN A 111 -10.94 14.03 -5.78
C GLN A 111 -10.20 14.73 -6.93
N ASN A 112 -9.09 15.42 -6.65
CA ASN A 112 -8.29 16.10 -7.67
C ASN A 112 -6.87 15.54 -7.73
N ASN A 113 -6.60 14.71 -8.73
CA ASN A 113 -5.30 14.08 -8.94
C ASN A 113 -4.17 15.04 -9.37
N ASN A 114 -4.48 16.30 -9.68
CA ASN A 114 -3.46 17.30 -10.01
C ASN A 114 -2.89 18.01 -8.77
N LEU A 115 -3.54 17.91 -7.62
CA LEU A 115 -3.03 18.46 -6.37
C LEU A 115 -2.18 17.38 -5.69
N THR A 116 -0.89 17.64 -5.53
CA THR A 116 0.08 16.66 -5.02
C THR A 116 0.61 17.02 -3.64
N THR A 117 0.28 18.22 -3.16
CA THR A 117 0.68 18.72 -1.84
C THR A 117 -0.53 19.25 -1.07
N TRP A 118 -0.49 19.20 0.25
CA TRP A 118 -1.55 19.76 1.11
C TRP A 118 -1.68 21.28 0.94
N GLU A 119 -0.59 21.98 0.69
CA GLU A 119 -0.60 23.44 0.48
C GLU A 119 -1.49 23.83 -0.73
N GLU A 120 -1.45 23.06 -1.81
CA GLU A 120 -2.27 23.27 -3.01
C GLU A 120 -3.78 23.06 -2.76
N THR A 121 -4.15 22.35 -1.70
CA THR A 121 -5.55 22.08 -1.36
C THR A 121 -6.21 23.23 -0.60
N GLU A 122 -5.41 24.18 -0.10
CA GLU A 122 -5.82 25.24 0.83
C GLU A 122 -6.32 24.73 2.20
N TYR A 123 -6.21 23.42 2.48
CA TYR A 123 -6.47 22.85 3.79
C TYR A 123 -5.23 22.93 4.69
N GLY A 124 -5.45 23.03 6.00
CA GLY A 124 -4.36 22.95 6.97
C GLY A 124 -3.74 21.54 6.99
N PHE A 125 -2.42 21.47 7.18
CA PHE A 125 -1.72 20.18 7.26
C PHE A 125 -2.29 19.31 8.40
N PRO A 126 -2.52 18.00 8.18
CA PRO A 126 -3.06 17.11 9.21
C PRO A 126 -2.17 17.08 10.46
N LYS A 127 -2.79 17.27 11.62
CA LYS A 127 -2.10 17.29 12.91
C LYS A 127 -1.85 15.88 13.42
N ASN A 128 -0.77 15.67 14.16
CA ASN A 128 -0.45 14.41 14.83
C ASN A 128 -0.22 14.62 16.34
N LYS A 129 -0.45 13.56 17.12
CA LYS A 129 -0.32 13.62 18.58
C LYS A 129 1.09 13.96 19.08
N LEU A 130 2.11 13.56 18.34
CA LEU A 130 3.52 13.76 18.72
C LEU A 130 3.91 15.25 18.73
N ILE A 131 3.48 16.00 17.72
CA ILE A 131 3.85 17.42 17.55
C ILE A 131 2.75 18.35 18.07
N ASN A 132 1.49 17.98 17.87
CA ASN A 132 0.35 18.86 18.09
C ASN A 132 -0.41 18.60 19.40
N GLN A 133 0.02 17.61 20.21
CA GLN A 133 -0.54 17.28 21.53
C GLN A 133 -2.07 17.12 21.53
N CYS A 134 -2.61 16.50 20.47
CA CYS A 134 -4.04 16.28 20.26
C CYS A 134 -4.52 14.96 20.89
#